data_AF-A0A537AM23-F1
#
_entry.id   AF-A0A537AM23-F1
#
_cell.length_a   1.000
_cell.length_b   1.000
_cell.length_c   1.000
_cell.angle_alpha   90.00
_cell.angle_beta   90.00
_cell.angle_gamma   90.00
#
_symmetry.space_group_name_H-M   'P 1'
#
loop_
_entity.id
_entity.type
_entity.pdbx_description
1 polymer ?
#
loop_
_entity_poly.entity_id
_entity_poly.type
_entity_poly.pdbx_seq_one_letter_code
_entity_poly.pdbx_strand_id
1 'polypeptide(L)'
;MPDTSPMLDAGRMPAGGTPEAADGPWNPGVKSRLPARLLPLSTIFRPENVFAGVERVKELHDLTGLDFSEMVCFRPERLALHELLIRVTADLWVSDGSRYEDLGINFRSMIATILARYVDPDMGRIANAYNESREALRAIISQALASATETTSAVASRQRGLRSLFASRAGRRSAVEREDDGMSLLHFADECEKTAAEADAANHASAVVGDAGDPRAAAFRALARICRALYGKVGGWRTASELAASVATDLACNEYCARQIGRLIEQHVLEAVRREGYRLLPHRDPAVVMNTKGPSASGKSTLRPLQHALADRIGADWRDFALISPDIWRKQLIDYASLGADHRYGGMLTAEELAIIDRKLDRYVEAKAEQGRMTHLLIDRFRFGSFLFQSERTGDQLLSRFGQVVYFFFMITPPDALVERAWKRGLELGRYKAVDDILAHSIEAYSGMPHLFLTWARRTDKMVHFEFLDNSVELGQAPRTVAFGWNGQVFVLDVKCMMDVVRYRKVNVDATAPAQLFSDAGEQAMKPEHSTEFLLQCVRQLHEVTFADQATGRLYLRIEEGRPIWVDTDAMAAAVSEPHTRAAVLAVAPGVLDRSGSPRPAQQYVFDLLPPDRIRTLGSWGRERPA
;
A
#
# COMPACT_ATOMS: atom_id res chain seq x y z
N MET A 1 -11.81 66.87 9.13
CA MET A 1 -12.15 66.38 10.48
C MET A 1 -11.87 64.89 10.53
N PRO A 2 -11.28 64.39 11.62
CA PRO A 2 -10.39 63.24 11.58
C PRO A 2 -11.00 61.96 12.15
N ASP A 3 -10.38 60.88 11.68
CA ASP A 3 -10.13 59.57 12.27
C ASP A 3 -10.31 59.47 13.80
N THR A 4 -11.10 58.47 14.24
CA THR A 4 -11.17 58.03 15.64
C THR A 4 -11.22 56.50 15.69
N SER A 5 -10.04 55.89 15.67
CA SER A 5 -9.80 54.58 16.30
C SER A 5 -9.80 54.74 17.83
N PRO A 6 -10.22 53.71 18.58
CA PRO A 6 -9.64 53.42 19.89
C PRO A 6 -8.95 52.05 19.88
N MET A 7 -7.64 52.10 20.15
CA MET A 7 -6.84 51.00 20.68
C MET A 7 -7.38 50.54 22.04
N LEU A 8 -7.54 49.23 22.22
CA LEU A 8 -7.58 48.51 23.50
C LEU A 8 -7.18 47.05 23.18
N ASP A 9 -6.34 46.32 23.89
CA ASP A 9 -5.31 46.57 24.90
C ASP A 9 -4.49 45.26 24.89
N ALA A 10 -3.16 45.35 24.84
CA ALA A 10 -2.27 44.20 24.76
C ALA A 10 -2.11 43.59 26.16
N GLY A 11 -3.02 42.68 26.50
CA GLY A 11 -2.94 41.87 27.71
C GLY A 11 -1.75 40.91 27.67
N ARG A 12 -0.69 41.26 28.40
CA ARG A 12 0.43 40.39 28.81
C ARG A 12 -0.10 39.07 29.39
N MET A 13 0.20 37.96 28.73
CA MET A 13 0.19 36.61 29.31
C MET A 13 1.57 36.29 29.91
N PRO A 14 1.65 35.46 30.98
CA PRO A 14 2.82 35.37 31.83
C PRO A 14 3.99 34.64 31.16
N ALA A 15 5.18 35.23 31.31
CA ALA A 15 6.45 34.61 30.98
C ALA A 15 6.68 33.41 31.91
N GLY A 16 6.62 32.20 31.35
CA GLY A 16 6.76 30.97 32.12
C GLY A 16 6.65 29.72 31.27
N GLY A 17 7.42 29.66 30.19
CA GLY A 17 7.59 28.46 29.37
C GLY A 17 8.87 28.60 28.57
N THR A 18 9.73 27.58 28.60
CA THR A 18 10.81 27.41 27.61
C THR A 18 10.23 27.63 26.21
N PRO A 19 10.91 28.35 25.30
CA PRO A 19 10.37 28.61 23.97
C PRO A 19 10.11 27.26 23.29
N GLU A 20 8.85 26.87 23.15
CA GLU A 20 8.47 25.79 22.24
C GLU A 20 9.03 26.18 20.88
N ALA A 21 9.89 25.32 20.32
CA ALA A 21 10.43 25.55 18.99
C ALA A 21 9.26 25.78 18.04
N ALA A 22 9.26 26.91 17.34
CA ALA A 22 8.18 27.28 16.44
C ALA A 22 7.91 26.13 15.45
N ASP A 23 6.63 25.88 15.19
CA ASP A 23 6.18 24.88 14.23
C ASP A 23 6.87 25.09 12.86
N GLY A 24 7.35 24.01 12.26
CA GLY A 24 8.06 24.07 10.99
C GLY A 24 8.20 22.70 10.33
N PRO A 25 8.83 22.63 9.15
CA PRO A 25 8.92 21.38 8.40
C PRO A 25 9.61 20.25 9.16
N TRP A 26 10.62 20.58 9.95
CA TRP A 26 11.37 19.64 10.78
C TRP A 26 10.84 19.51 12.21
N ASN A 27 9.77 20.25 12.55
CA ASN A 27 9.05 20.14 13.81
C ASN A 27 7.54 20.39 13.57
N PRO A 28 6.80 19.42 13.00
CA PRO A 28 5.42 19.64 12.55
C PRO A 28 4.37 19.61 13.68
N GLY A 29 4.79 19.47 14.94
CA GLY A 29 3.89 19.34 16.10
C GLY A 29 3.13 18.01 16.17
N VAL A 30 3.55 17.00 15.39
CA VAL A 30 3.02 15.63 15.44
C VAL A 30 4.15 14.62 15.65
N LYS A 31 3.83 13.53 16.36
CA LYS A 31 4.76 12.42 16.63
C LYS A 31 4.30 11.16 15.90
N SER A 32 5.23 10.31 15.48
CA SER A 32 4.92 9.04 14.79
C SER A 32 4.13 8.07 15.64
N ARG A 33 4.32 8.10 16.97
CA ARG A 33 3.48 7.33 17.88
C ARG A 33 2.29 8.18 18.32
N LEU A 34 1.08 7.66 18.08
CA LEU A 34 -0.15 8.31 18.53
C LEU A 34 -0.13 8.48 20.06
N PRO A 35 -0.31 9.70 20.59
CA PRO A 35 -0.42 9.93 22.03
C PRO A 35 -1.51 9.07 22.67
N ALA A 36 -1.26 8.49 23.84
CA ALA A 36 -2.19 7.58 24.51
C ALA A 36 -3.59 8.19 24.73
N ARG A 37 -3.66 9.50 25.03
CA ARG A 37 -4.92 10.25 25.20
C ARG A 37 -5.77 10.31 23.92
N LEU A 38 -5.15 10.16 22.75
CA LEU A 38 -5.80 10.21 21.45
C LEU A 38 -6.22 8.84 20.94
N LEU A 39 -5.73 7.76 21.55
CA LEU A 39 -6.06 6.40 21.13
C LEU A 39 -7.58 6.15 21.07
N PRO A 40 -8.40 6.57 22.04
CA PRO A 40 -9.86 6.38 21.96
C PRO A 40 -10.54 7.14 20.82
N LEU A 41 -9.89 8.16 20.25
CA LEU A 41 -10.41 8.91 19.11
C LEU A 41 -10.09 8.26 17.75
N SER A 42 -9.25 7.22 17.73
CA SER A 42 -8.98 6.45 16.52
C SER A 42 -10.27 5.83 16.03
N THR A 43 -10.51 5.87 14.72
CA THR A 43 -11.82 5.49 14.15
C THR A 43 -12.17 4.02 14.40
N ILE A 44 -11.17 3.16 14.60
CA ILE A 44 -11.36 1.76 14.97
C ILE A 44 -11.78 1.53 16.44
N PHE A 45 -11.83 2.58 17.26
CA PHE A 45 -12.22 2.50 18.68
C PHE A 45 -13.43 3.36 19.06
N ARG A 46 -13.92 4.16 18.11
CA ARG A 46 -15.08 5.03 18.34
C ARG A 46 -16.36 4.19 18.47
N PRO A 47 -17.18 4.40 19.51
CA PRO A 47 -18.34 3.55 19.81
C PRO A 47 -19.41 3.57 18.71
N GLU A 48 -19.48 4.62 17.90
CA GLU A 48 -20.32 4.71 16.71
C GLU A 48 -19.86 3.84 15.54
N ASN A 49 -18.58 3.42 15.53
CA ASN A 49 -17.99 2.64 14.44
C ASN A 49 -17.86 1.15 14.78
N VAL A 50 -17.61 0.82 16.05
CA VAL A 50 -17.29 -0.55 16.50
C VAL A 50 -18.10 -0.97 17.71
N PHE A 51 -18.22 -2.29 17.92
CA PHE A 51 -18.91 -2.86 19.08
C PHE A 51 -18.07 -2.84 20.36
N ALA A 52 -16.74 -2.96 20.25
CA ALA A 52 -15.82 -3.05 21.38
C ALA A 52 -14.96 -1.78 21.52
N GLY A 53 -14.81 -1.29 22.75
CA GLY A 53 -13.95 -0.14 23.06
C GLY A 53 -12.47 -0.51 23.26
N VAL A 54 -11.63 0.51 23.41
CA VAL A 54 -10.16 0.40 23.54
C VAL A 54 -9.72 -0.63 24.58
N GLU A 55 -10.30 -0.61 25.78
CA GLU A 55 -9.85 -1.46 26.89
C GLU A 55 -10.05 -2.95 26.58
N ARG A 56 -11.19 -3.32 25.98
CA ARG A 56 -11.45 -4.70 25.58
C ARG A 56 -10.47 -5.16 24.49
N VAL A 57 -10.14 -4.31 23.54
CA VAL A 57 -9.20 -4.65 22.45
C VAL A 57 -7.78 -4.77 22.99
N LYS A 58 -7.37 -3.92 23.94
CA LYS A 58 -6.07 -4.05 24.63
C LYS A 58 -5.96 -5.36 25.39
N GLU A 59 -6.97 -5.75 26.16
CA GLU A 59 -6.99 -7.05 26.86
C GLU A 59 -6.80 -8.21 25.89
N LEU A 60 -7.49 -8.18 24.75
CA LEU A 60 -7.37 -9.21 23.72
C LEU A 60 -5.98 -9.19 23.06
N HIS A 61 -5.42 -8.01 22.80
CA HIS A 61 -4.07 -7.87 22.27
C HIS A 61 -3.02 -8.44 23.23
N ASP A 62 -3.07 -8.07 24.51
CA ASP A 62 -2.13 -8.56 25.52
C ASP A 62 -2.20 -10.09 25.65
N LEU A 63 -3.40 -10.66 25.53
CA LEU A 63 -3.61 -12.09 25.59
C LEU A 63 -3.19 -12.83 24.30
N THR A 64 -3.50 -12.29 23.12
CA THR A 64 -3.37 -13.01 21.85
C THR A 64 -2.11 -12.62 21.06
N GLY A 65 -1.56 -11.42 21.31
CA GLY A 65 -0.51 -10.80 20.52
C GLY A 65 -0.95 -10.35 19.12
N LEU A 66 -2.25 -10.33 18.83
CA LEU A 66 -2.82 -9.91 17.56
C LEU A 66 -2.97 -8.39 17.51
N ASP A 67 -2.79 -7.78 16.34
CA ASP A 67 -2.86 -6.32 16.20
C ASP A 67 -4.26 -5.79 16.54
N PHE A 68 -4.33 -4.55 17.02
CA PHE A 68 -5.60 -3.91 17.38
C PHE A 68 -6.62 -3.92 16.23
N SER A 69 -6.17 -3.72 14.99
CA SER A 69 -7.02 -3.73 13.80
C SER A 69 -7.59 -5.11 13.43
N GLU A 70 -7.00 -6.21 13.93
CA GLU A 70 -7.58 -7.54 13.78
C GLU A 70 -8.69 -7.80 14.81
N MET A 71 -8.64 -7.14 15.97
CA MET A 71 -9.50 -7.43 17.14
C MET A 71 -10.77 -6.57 17.23
N VAL A 72 -10.92 -5.56 16.37
CA VAL A 72 -12.10 -4.68 16.34
C VAL A 72 -13.22 -5.32 15.54
N CYS A 73 -14.47 -5.18 15.97
CA CYS A 73 -15.66 -5.62 15.23
C CYS A 73 -16.47 -4.40 14.81
N PHE A 74 -16.57 -4.14 13.50
CA PHE A 74 -17.28 -2.97 12.99
C PHE A 74 -18.79 -3.15 13.02
N ARG A 75 -19.50 -2.04 13.28
CA ARG A 75 -20.95 -1.95 13.18
C ARG A 75 -21.41 -2.00 11.71
N PRO A 76 -22.64 -2.47 11.42
CA PRO A 76 -23.15 -2.57 10.06
C PRO A 76 -23.14 -1.23 9.32
N GLU A 77 -23.44 -0.12 9.99
CA GLU A 77 -23.41 1.22 9.42
C GLU A 77 -22.01 1.60 8.93
N ARG A 78 -20.98 1.25 9.71
CA ARG A 78 -19.60 1.52 9.34
C ARG A 78 -19.10 0.61 8.23
N LEU A 79 -19.50 -0.66 8.25
CA LEU A 79 -19.24 -1.60 7.15
C LEU A 79 -19.92 -1.15 5.85
N ALA A 80 -21.13 -0.60 5.92
CA ALA A 80 -21.82 -0.03 4.77
C ALA A 80 -21.02 1.12 4.14
N LEU A 81 -20.46 2.02 4.96
CA LEU A 81 -19.54 3.04 4.49
C LEU A 81 -18.30 2.44 3.82
N HIS A 82 -17.68 1.41 4.42
CA HIS A 82 -16.50 0.76 3.83
C HIS A 82 -16.80 0.20 2.44
N GLU A 83 -17.90 -0.53 2.29
CA GLU A 83 -18.30 -1.11 1.01
C GLU A 83 -18.65 -0.04 -0.02
N LEU A 84 -19.33 1.04 0.40
CA LEU A 84 -19.62 2.16 -0.49
C LEU A 84 -18.34 2.86 -0.99
N LEU A 85 -17.36 3.10 -0.12
CA LEU A 85 -16.05 3.66 -0.50
C LEU A 85 -15.38 2.79 -1.57
N ILE A 86 -15.43 1.46 -1.40
CA ILE A 86 -14.86 0.49 -2.34
C ILE A 86 -15.56 0.54 -3.70
N ARG A 87 -16.90 0.47 -3.73
CA ARG A 87 -17.69 0.50 -4.98
C ARG A 87 -17.48 1.80 -5.75
N VAL A 88 -17.55 2.95 -5.08
CA VAL A 88 -17.32 4.23 -5.75
C VAL A 88 -15.90 4.32 -6.30
N THR A 89 -14.90 3.80 -5.59
CA THR A 89 -13.51 3.82 -6.05
C THR A 89 -13.26 2.87 -7.22
N ALA A 90 -13.87 1.68 -7.21
CA ALA A 90 -13.57 0.62 -8.17
C ALA A 90 -14.49 0.59 -9.40
N ASP A 91 -15.74 1.08 -9.28
CA ASP A 91 -16.78 0.93 -10.29
C ASP A 91 -17.28 2.24 -10.89
N LEU A 92 -17.08 3.39 -10.22
CA LEU A 92 -17.58 4.68 -10.69
C LEU A 92 -16.43 5.59 -11.13
N TRP A 93 -16.69 6.36 -12.18
CA TRP A 93 -15.81 7.45 -12.55
C TRP A 93 -16.07 8.65 -11.64
N VAL A 94 -15.01 9.13 -11.00
CA VAL A 94 -15.02 10.35 -10.19
C VAL A 94 -14.11 11.37 -10.85
N SER A 95 -14.65 12.54 -11.16
CA SER A 95 -13.86 13.62 -11.75
C SER A 95 -12.76 14.08 -10.78
N ASP A 96 -11.54 14.11 -11.27
CA ASP A 96 -10.36 14.61 -10.57
C ASP A 96 -10.19 16.14 -10.67
N GLY A 97 -11.08 16.81 -11.40
CA GLY A 97 -11.20 18.26 -11.51
C GLY A 97 -9.97 18.97 -12.11
N SER A 98 -9.88 20.26 -11.84
CA SER A 98 -8.75 21.11 -12.30
C SER A 98 -7.71 21.33 -11.21
N ARG A 99 -8.14 21.22 -9.93
CA ARG A 99 -7.30 21.41 -8.75
C ARG A 99 -7.10 20.08 -8.06
N TYR A 100 -5.96 19.96 -7.38
CA TYR A 100 -5.57 18.75 -6.68
C TYR A 100 -6.64 18.23 -5.68
N GLU A 101 -7.34 19.14 -4.99
CA GLU A 101 -8.35 18.82 -3.98
C GLU A 101 -9.70 18.38 -4.56
N ASP A 102 -9.97 18.67 -5.83
CA ASP A 102 -11.27 18.47 -6.48
C ASP A 102 -11.67 17.00 -6.45
N LEU A 103 -10.73 16.08 -6.74
CA LEU A 103 -10.96 14.64 -6.61
C LEU A 103 -11.56 14.28 -5.24
N GLY A 104 -10.96 14.78 -4.16
CA GLY A 104 -11.42 14.48 -2.81
C GLY A 104 -12.77 15.11 -2.51
N ILE A 105 -13.05 16.30 -3.04
CA ILE A 105 -14.33 17.00 -2.88
C ILE A 105 -15.43 16.25 -3.63
N ASN A 106 -15.23 15.97 -4.92
CA ASN A 106 -16.16 15.26 -5.78
C ASN A 106 -16.45 13.86 -5.25
N PHE A 107 -15.41 13.14 -4.81
CA PHE A 107 -15.55 11.82 -4.20
C PHE A 107 -16.44 11.87 -2.96
N ARG A 108 -16.16 12.78 -2.01
CA ARG A 108 -16.97 12.92 -0.78
C ARG A 108 -18.41 13.34 -1.10
N SER A 109 -18.61 14.23 -2.07
CA SER A 109 -19.95 14.64 -2.50
C SER A 109 -20.76 13.47 -3.05
N MET A 110 -20.14 12.63 -3.88
CA MET A 110 -20.76 11.43 -4.43
C MET A 110 -21.10 10.43 -3.32
N ILE A 111 -20.16 10.14 -2.41
CA ILE A 111 -20.38 9.26 -1.25
C ILE A 111 -21.52 9.78 -0.39
N ALA A 112 -21.51 11.06 -0.01
CA ALA A 112 -22.54 11.66 0.82
C ALA A 112 -23.93 11.58 0.18
N THR A 113 -24.01 11.77 -1.14
CA THR A 113 -25.28 11.66 -1.88
C THR A 113 -25.78 10.22 -1.90
N ILE A 114 -24.92 9.26 -2.23
CA ILE A 114 -25.31 7.84 -2.29
C ILE A 114 -25.71 7.33 -0.90
N LEU A 115 -24.93 7.67 0.12
CA LEU A 115 -25.16 7.27 1.49
C LEU A 115 -26.52 7.80 1.98
N ALA A 116 -26.73 9.13 1.93
CA ALA A 116 -27.92 9.77 2.49
C ALA A 116 -29.22 9.43 1.75
N ARG A 117 -29.19 9.25 0.43
CA ARG A 117 -30.41 9.08 -0.38
C ARG A 117 -30.76 7.63 -0.68
N TYR A 118 -29.79 6.71 -0.66
CA TYR A 118 -29.99 5.34 -1.14
C TYR A 118 -29.62 4.28 -0.10
N VAL A 119 -28.55 4.47 0.67
CA VAL A 119 -28.09 3.48 1.65
C VAL A 119 -28.75 3.68 3.03
N ASP A 120 -28.71 4.89 3.58
CA ASP A 120 -29.26 5.22 4.90
C ASP A 120 -30.76 4.89 5.03
N PRO A 121 -31.61 5.13 4.01
CA PRO A 121 -33.02 4.74 4.08
C PRO A 121 -33.26 3.22 4.22
N ASP A 122 -32.31 2.39 3.76
CA ASP A 122 -32.38 0.92 3.83
C ASP A 122 -31.50 0.34 4.95
N MET A 123 -30.98 1.18 5.86
CA MET A 123 -30.04 0.75 6.90
C MET A 123 -30.64 -0.31 7.84
N GLY A 124 -31.96 -0.28 8.07
CA GLY A 124 -32.64 -1.32 8.85
C GLY A 124 -32.49 -2.71 8.24
N ARG A 125 -32.62 -2.84 6.92
CA ARG A 125 -32.41 -4.11 6.20
C ARG A 125 -30.95 -4.55 6.24
N ILE A 126 -30.02 -3.60 6.09
CA ILE A 126 -28.57 -3.84 6.17
C ILE A 126 -28.19 -4.38 7.56
N ALA A 127 -28.70 -3.76 8.62
CA ALA A 127 -28.46 -4.20 10.00
C ALA A 127 -29.06 -5.59 10.29
N ASN A 128 -30.26 -5.89 9.77
CA ASN A 128 -30.86 -7.21 9.89
C ASN A 128 -30.03 -8.29 9.18
N ALA A 129 -29.61 -8.04 7.93
CA ALA A 129 -28.77 -8.96 7.19
C ALA A 129 -27.41 -9.21 7.88
N TYR A 130 -26.84 -8.18 8.51
CA TYR A 130 -25.65 -8.32 9.35
C TYR A 130 -25.90 -9.25 10.55
N ASN A 131 -27.00 -9.03 11.28
CA ASN A 131 -27.33 -9.83 12.47
C ASN A 131 -27.62 -11.30 12.12
N GLU A 132 -28.38 -11.56 11.05
CA GLU A 132 -28.62 -12.91 10.54
C GLU A 132 -27.31 -13.61 10.14
N SER A 133 -26.43 -12.90 9.43
CA SER A 133 -25.12 -13.42 9.04
C SER A 133 -24.23 -13.71 10.24
N ARG A 134 -24.27 -12.85 11.27
CA ARG A 134 -23.52 -13.01 12.51
C ARG A 134 -23.97 -14.25 13.28
N GLU A 135 -25.28 -14.47 13.40
CA GLU A 135 -25.81 -15.67 14.06
C GLU A 135 -25.47 -16.95 13.28
N ALA A 136 -25.50 -16.91 11.94
CA ALA A 136 -25.07 -18.03 11.11
C ALA A 136 -23.58 -18.36 11.33
N LEU A 137 -22.70 -17.35 11.33
CA LEU A 137 -21.27 -17.53 11.63
C LEU A 137 -21.06 -18.10 13.03
N ARG A 138 -21.76 -17.55 14.03
CA ARG A 138 -21.68 -18.01 15.42
C ARG A 138 -22.10 -19.47 15.55
N ALA A 139 -23.15 -19.90 14.85
CA ALA A 139 -23.61 -21.29 14.84
C ALA A 139 -22.54 -22.23 14.25
N ILE A 140 -21.95 -21.88 13.10
CA ILE A 140 -20.88 -22.66 12.46
C ILE A 140 -19.66 -22.77 13.39
N ILE A 141 -19.23 -21.66 13.96
CA ILE A 141 -18.07 -21.58 14.86
C ILE A 141 -18.30 -22.41 16.13
N SER A 142 -19.46 -22.27 16.74
CA SER A 142 -19.82 -23.02 17.96
C SER A 142 -19.88 -24.52 17.68
N GLN A 143 -20.43 -24.92 16.53
CA GLN A 143 -20.50 -26.31 16.12
C GLN A 143 -19.09 -26.91 15.92
N ALA A 144 -18.21 -26.22 15.20
CA ALA A 144 -16.83 -26.67 14.97
C ALA A 144 -16.06 -26.88 16.28
N LEU A 145 -16.17 -25.91 17.21
CA LEU A 145 -15.54 -25.99 18.52
C LEU A 145 -16.13 -27.10 19.40
N ALA A 146 -17.45 -27.33 19.34
CA ALA A 146 -18.11 -28.43 20.05
C ALA A 146 -17.59 -29.79 19.56
N SER A 147 -17.53 -30.01 18.25
CA SER A 147 -17.01 -31.25 17.66
C SER A 147 -15.55 -31.53 18.04
N ALA A 148 -14.71 -30.50 18.09
CA ALA A 148 -13.31 -30.65 18.55
C ALA A 148 -13.21 -30.95 20.05
N THR A 149 -14.12 -30.42 20.87
CA THR A 149 -14.19 -30.70 22.32
C THR A 149 -14.63 -32.14 22.60
N GLU A 150 -15.63 -32.65 21.86
CA GLU A 150 -16.08 -34.05 21.92
C GLU A 150 -14.96 -35.01 21.52
N THR A 151 -14.25 -34.71 20.43
CA THR A 151 -13.10 -35.49 19.95
C THR A 151 -12.00 -35.56 21.02
N THR A 152 -11.66 -34.43 21.64
CA THR A 152 -10.67 -34.36 22.73
C THR A 152 -11.11 -35.17 23.96
N SER A 153 -12.39 -35.10 24.33
CA SER A 153 -12.95 -35.84 25.47
C SER A 153 -12.98 -37.36 25.23
N ALA A 154 -13.25 -37.80 24.00
CA ALA A 154 -13.25 -39.20 23.61
C ALA A 154 -11.85 -39.83 23.57
N VAL A 155 -10.83 -39.07 23.15
CA VAL A 155 -9.42 -39.51 23.18
C VAL A 155 -8.95 -39.65 24.64
N ALA A 156 -9.24 -38.66 25.48
CA ALA A 156 -8.88 -38.68 26.91
C ALA A 156 -9.56 -39.85 27.67
N SER A 157 -10.82 -40.18 27.35
CA SER A 157 -11.52 -41.30 28.00
C SER A 157 -10.98 -42.67 27.57
N ARG A 158 -10.62 -42.85 26.29
CA ARG A 158 -9.95 -44.08 25.78
C ARG A 158 -8.58 -44.28 26.42
N GLN A 159 -7.79 -43.22 26.58
CA GLN A 159 -6.49 -43.30 27.23
C GLN A 159 -6.59 -43.62 28.73
N ARG A 160 -7.61 -43.09 29.45
CA ARG A 160 -7.88 -43.48 30.84
C ARG A 160 -8.26 -44.95 30.97
N GLY A 161 -9.04 -45.50 30.03
CA GLY A 161 -9.40 -46.93 30.01
C GLY A 161 -8.20 -47.86 29.75
N LEU A 162 -7.24 -47.42 28.91
CA LEU A 162 -6.00 -48.15 28.68
C LEU A 162 -5.03 -48.02 29.86
N ARG A 163 -4.90 -46.82 30.47
CA ARG A 163 -4.06 -46.61 31.66
C ARG A 163 -4.62 -47.32 32.90
N SER A 164 -5.93 -47.46 33.08
CA SER A 164 -6.51 -48.17 34.23
C SER A 164 -6.29 -49.68 34.19
N LEU A 165 -5.94 -50.25 33.03
CA LEU A 165 -5.56 -51.66 32.90
C LEU A 165 -4.06 -51.91 33.20
N PHE A 166 -3.23 -50.87 33.23
CA PHE A 166 -1.79 -50.95 33.51
C PHE A 166 -1.35 -50.21 34.78
N ALA A 167 -2.26 -49.55 35.50
CA ALA A 167 -1.97 -48.77 36.71
C ALA A 167 -1.97 -49.58 38.02
N SER A 168 -1.83 -50.90 37.98
CA SER A 168 -1.51 -51.69 39.17
C SER A 168 -0.01 -51.98 39.21
N ARG A 169 0.70 -51.23 40.07
CA ARG A 169 2.14 -51.33 40.43
C ARG A 169 3.12 -50.51 39.60
N ALA A 170 3.23 -49.22 39.93
CA ALA A 170 4.54 -48.56 40.08
C ALA A 170 4.38 -47.27 40.91
N GLY A 171 5.30 -47.08 41.85
CA GLY A 171 5.22 -46.05 42.88
C GLY A 171 5.44 -44.62 42.37
N ARG A 172 4.85 -43.69 43.12
CA ARG A 172 5.05 -42.23 43.08
C ARG A 172 6.52 -41.86 42.85
N ARG A 173 6.79 -41.17 41.73
CA ARG A 173 7.78 -40.09 41.67
C ARG A 173 7.26 -38.98 40.77
N SER A 174 7.22 -37.79 41.36
CA SER A 174 6.92 -36.50 40.75
C SER A 174 8.01 -36.14 39.74
N ALA A 175 7.65 -36.01 38.47
CA ALA A 175 8.36 -35.22 37.48
C ALA A 175 7.32 -34.69 36.48
N VAL A 176 7.49 -33.44 36.10
CA VAL A 176 6.63 -32.64 35.21
C VAL A 176 6.44 -33.36 33.88
N GLU A 177 5.36 -34.13 33.74
CA GLU A 177 4.87 -34.61 32.45
C GLU A 177 3.94 -33.54 31.88
N ARG A 178 4.38 -32.87 30.80
CA ARG A 178 3.45 -32.19 29.88
C ARG A 178 2.62 -33.29 29.23
N GLU A 179 1.49 -33.60 29.84
CA GLU A 179 0.40 -34.36 29.20
C GLU A 179 -0.23 -33.47 28.14
N ASP A 180 -0.10 -33.82 26.85
CA ASP A 180 -0.93 -33.23 25.79
C ASP A 180 -1.15 -34.23 24.65
N ASP A 181 -1.92 -35.29 24.92
CA ASP A 181 -2.48 -36.21 23.90
C ASP A 181 -3.99 -35.92 23.70
N GLY A 182 -4.34 -34.64 23.55
CA GLY A 182 -5.61 -34.15 23.01
C GLY A 182 -5.43 -33.53 21.63
N MET A 183 -6.53 -33.13 20.95
CA MET A 183 -6.40 -32.28 19.75
C MET A 183 -5.81 -30.93 20.20
N SER A 184 -4.52 -30.72 19.96
CA SER A 184 -3.86 -29.44 20.23
C SER A 184 -4.57 -28.31 19.46
N LEU A 185 -4.64 -27.11 20.05
CA LEU A 185 -5.17 -25.91 19.38
C LEU A 185 -4.50 -25.65 18.02
N LEU A 186 -3.23 -26.02 17.86
CA LEU A 186 -2.54 -25.92 16.57
C LEU A 186 -3.09 -26.90 15.54
N HIS A 187 -3.34 -28.15 15.93
CA HIS A 187 -3.90 -29.16 15.04
C HIS A 187 -5.31 -28.77 14.57
N PHE A 188 -6.15 -28.31 15.51
CA PHE A 188 -7.47 -27.79 15.16
C PHE A 188 -7.39 -26.58 14.23
N ALA A 189 -6.43 -25.69 14.45
CA ALA A 189 -6.21 -24.55 13.56
C ALA A 189 -5.77 -24.97 12.16
N ASP A 190 -4.91 -25.98 12.03
CA ASP A 190 -4.49 -26.54 10.73
C ASP A 190 -5.68 -27.17 9.98
N GLU A 191 -6.57 -27.88 10.68
CA GLU A 191 -7.80 -28.42 10.10
C GLU A 191 -8.74 -27.30 9.64
N CYS A 192 -8.95 -26.29 10.48
CA CYS A 192 -9.75 -25.12 10.13
C CYS A 192 -9.19 -24.40 8.89
N GLU A 193 -7.87 -24.25 8.77
CA GLU A 193 -7.25 -23.61 7.61
C GLU A 193 -7.49 -24.39 6.31
N LYS A 194 -7.44 -25.73 6.36
CA LYS A 194 -7.78 -26.59 5.21
C LYS A 194 -9.25 -26.44 4.82
N THR A 195 -10.17 -26.52 5.78
CA THR A 195 -11.60 -26.35 5.52
C THR A 195 -11.92 -24.96 5.00
N ALA A 196 -11.23 -23.92 5.49
CA ALA A 196 -11.37 -22.57 4.96
C ALA A 196 -10.96 -22.48 3.49
N ALA A 197 -9.81 -23.09 3.13
CA ALA A 197 -9.32 -23.11 1.75
C ALA A 197 -10.24 -23.90 0.79
N GLU A 198 -10.81 -25.02 1.25
CA GLU A 198 -11.80 -25.80 0.49
C GLU A 198 -13.09 -25.00 0.27
N ALA A 199 -13.59 -24.33 1.31
CA ALA A 199 -14.77 -23.48 1.22
C ALA A 199 -14.53 -22.26 0.32
N ASP A 200 -13.34 -21.64 0.38
CA ASP A 200 -12.94 -20.60 -0.57
C ASP A 200 -12.96 -21.14 -2.00
N ALA A 201 -12.30 -22.27 -2.28
CA ALA A 201 -12.28 -22.85 -3.62
C ALA A 201 -13.69 -23.14 -4.15
N ALA A 202 -14.59 -23.64 -3.29
CA ALA A 202 -15.99 -23.85 -3.64
C ALA A 202 -16.74 -22.54 -3.94
N ASN A 203 -16.49 -21.48 -3.16
CA ASN A 203 -17.06 -20.15 -3.39
C ASN A 203 -16.58 -19.56 -4.72
N HIS A 204 -15.30 -19.75 -5.07
CA HIS A 204 -14.75 -19.29 -6.35
C HIS A 204 -15.33 -20.09 -7.52
N ALA A 205 -15.43 -21.41 -7.39
CA ALA A 205 -15.99 -22.27 -8.45
C ALA A 205 -17.48 -22.04 -8.69
N SER A 206 -18.24 -21.72 -7.63
CA SER A 206 -19.68 -21.49 -7.68
C SER A 206 -20.03 -20.01 -7.87
N ALA A 207 -19.08 -19.16 -8.28
CA ALA A 207 -19.23 -17.71 -8.32
C ALA A 207 -20.41 -17.25 -9.20
N VAL A 208 -21.61 -17.27 -8.62
CA VAL A 208 -22.80 -16.64 -9.15
C VAL A 208 -22.71 -15.17 -8.79
N VAL A 209 -22.96 -14.32 -9.79
CA VAL A 209 -23.03 -12.87 -9.60
C VAL A 209 -24.02 -12.57 -8.49
N GLY A 210 -23.52 -12.10 -7.34
CA GLY A 210 -24.35 -11.77 -6.19
C GLY A 210 -24.44 -12.81 -5.06
N ASP A 211 -23.59 -13.84 -5.01
CA ASP A 211 -23.50 -14.78 -3.86
C ASP A 211 -22.26 -14.58 -2.96
N ALA A 212 -22.38 -14.80 -1.64
CA ALA A 212 -21.34 -14.58 -0.62
C ALA A 212 -20.52 -15.80 -0.40
N GLY A 213 -20.91 -16.87 -1.06
CA GLY A 213 -20.59 -18.18 -0.60
C GLY A 213 -21.19 -18.43 0.78
N ASP A 214 -21.06 -19.66 1.25
CA ASP A 214 -19.82 -19.92 1.93
C ASP A 214 -19.46 -19.20 3.25
N PRO A 215 -20.34 -18.93 4.25
CA PRO A 215 -19.89 -18.39 5.53
C PRO A 215 -18.80 -19.23 6.22
N ARG A 216 -18.72 -20.53 5.92
CA ARG A 216 -17.70 -21.45 6.44
C ARG A 216 -16.28 -20.97 6.18
N ALA A 217 -15.99 -20.40 5.00
CA ALA A 217 -14.63 -19.96 4.69
C ALA A 217 -14.12 -18.90 5.69
N ALA A 218 -14.94 -17.86 5.94
CA ALA A 218 -14.61 -16.81 6.89
C ALA A 218 -14.58 -17.33 8.34
N ALA A 219 -15.55 -18.17 8.71
CA ALA A 219 -15.64 -18.77 10.04
C ALA A 219 -14.39 -19.61 10.39
N PHE A 220 -14.01 -20.55 9.52
CA PHE A 220 -12.86 -21.43 9.75
C PHE A 220 -11.53 -20.69 9.66
N ARG A 221 -11.40 -19.68 8.77
CA ARG A 221 -10.20 -18.84 8.74
C ARG A 221 -10.02 -18.05 10.04
N ALA A 222 -11.10 -17.49 10.57
CA ALA A 222 -11.09 -16.77 11.85
C ALA A 222 -10.75 -17.70 13.02
N LEU A 223 -11.32 -18.92 13.04
CA LEU A 223 -10.98 -19.96 14.01
C LEU A 223 -9.50 -20.34 13.95
N ALA A 224 -8.96 -20.63 12.76
CA ALA A 224 -7.55 -20.95 12.59
C ALA A 224 -6.65 -19.83 13.12
N ARG A 225 -6.98 -18.57 12.79
CA ARG A 225 -6.21 -17.39 13.25
C ARG A 225 -6.20 -17.27 14.77
N ILE A 226 -7.37 -17.34 15.42
CA ILE A 226 -7.44 -17.16 16.89
C ILE A 226 -6.89 -18.35 17.65
N CYS A 227 -7.13 -19.58 17.20
CA CYS A 227 -6.62 -20.78 17.87
C CYS A 227 -5.08 -20.83 17.84
N ARG A 228 -4.44 -20.42 16.72
CA ARG A 228 -2.98 -20.24 16.67
C ARG A 228 -2.50 -19.16 17.65
N ALA A 229 -3.22 -18.05 17.76
CA ALA A 229 -2.84 -16.95 18.63
C ALA A 229 -2.97 -17.29 20.13
N LEU A 230 -3.94 -18.13 20.48
CA LEU A 230 -4.16 -18.61 21.86
C LEU A 230 -3.25 -19.78 22.26
N TYR A 231 -2.63 -20.47 21.27
CA TYR A 231 -1.76 -21.60 21.54
C TYR A 231 -0.59 -21.22 22.46
N GLY A 232 -0.40 -22.00 23.53
CA GLY A 232 0.66 -21.78 24.53
C GLY A 232 0.41 -20.61 25.48
N LYS A 233 -0.67 -19.83 25.30
CA LYS A 233 -1.01 -18.67 26.15
C LYS A 233 -2.18 -18.92 27.10
N VAL A 234 -3.08 -19.84 26.75
CA VAL A 234 -4.23 -20.22 27.58
C VAL A 234 -4.09 -21.66 28.06
N GLY A 235 -4.18 -21.88 29.37
CA GLY A 235 -3.91 -23.15 30.04
C GLY A 235 -5.01 -24.23 29.95
N GLY A 236 -5.90 -24.18 28.95
CA GLY A 236 -6.94 -25.19 28.78
C GLY A 236 -7.88 -24.98 27.60
N TRP A 237 -8.22 -26.08 26.91
CA TRP A 237 -9.07 -26.10 25.71
C TRP A 237 -10.44 -25.44 25.91
N ARG A 238 -11.11 -25.68 27.04
CA ARG A 238 -12.46 -25.14 27.30
C ARG A 238 -12.46 -23.60 27.37
N THR A 239 -11.55 -23.03 28.15
CA THR A 239 -11.40 -21.56 28.27
C THR A 239 -10.97 -20.94 26.94
N ALA A 240 -10.06 -21.62 26.21
CA ALA A 240 -9.66 -21.18 24.88
C ALA A 240 -10.84 -21.23 23.88
N SER A 241 -11.70 -22.23 23.96
CA SER A 241 -12.86 -22.42 23.07
C SER A 241 -13.93 -21.33 23.25
N GLU A 242 -14.31 -20.99 24.49
CA GLU A 242 -15.30 -19.93 24.74
C GLU A 242 -14.80 -18.56 24.25
N LEU A 243 -13.53 -18.25 24.51
CA LEU A 243 -12.90 -17.02 24.02
C LEU A 243 -12.77 -17.04 22.49
N ALA A 244 -12.32 -18.15 21.91
CA ALA A 244 -12.18 -18.33 20.47
C ALA A 244 -13.52 -18.16 19.75
N ALA A 245 -14.62 -18.68 20.30
CA ALA A 245 -15.94 -18.55 19.71
C ALA A 245 -16.35 -17.08 19.54
N SER A 246 -16.19 -16.29 20.60
CA SER A 246 -16.54 -14.86 20.60
C SER A 246 -15.66 -14.07 19.62
N VAL A 247 -14.34 -14.20 19.77
CA VAL A 247 -13.38 -13.44 18.96
C VAL A 247 -13.40 -13.88 17.49
N ALA A 248 -13.46 -15.17 17.19
CA ALA A 248 -13.56 -15.65 15.81
C ALA A 248 -14.86 -15.18 15.12
N THR A 249 -15.98 -15.11 15.86
CA THR A 249 -17.24 -14.59 15.30
C THR A 249 -17.07 -13.14 14.88
N ASP A 250 -16.48 -12.32 15.74
CA ASP A 250 -16.24 -10.90 15.46
C ASP A 250 -15.25 -10.69 14.29
N LEU A 251 -14.16 -11.47 14.23
CA LEU A 251 -13.23 -11.46 13.09
C LEU A 251 -13.92 -11.85 11.77
N ALA A 252 -14.73 -12.91 11.80
CA ALA A 252 -15.45 -13.39 10.63
C ALA A 252 -16.52 -12.38 10.16
N CYS A 253 -17.14 -11.63 11.07
CA CYS A 253 -18.13 -10.59 10.74
C CYS A 253 -17.54 -9.48 9.86
N ASN A 254 -16.33 -9.02 10.18
CA ASN A 254 -15.67 -7.96 9.41
C ASN A 254 -15.42 -8.33 7.93
N GLU A 255 -15.35 -9.63 7.64
CA GLU A 255 -15.15 -10.16 6.30
C GLU A 255 -16.47 -10.57 5.65
N TYR A 256 -17.19 -11.54 6.23
CA TYR A 256 -18.38 -12.11 5.61
C TYR A 256 -19.57 -11.16 5.66
N CYS A 257 -19.87 -10.55 6.81
CA CYS A 257 -20.98 -9.60 6.89
C CYS A 257 -20.72 -8.36 6.03
N ALA A 258 -19.46 -7.92 5.92
CA ALA A 258 -19.10 -6.84 4.99
C ALA A 258 -19.41 -7.21 3.53
N ARG A 259 -19.08 -8.43 3.09
CA ARG A 259 -19.44 -8.91 1.74
C ARG A 259 -20.96 -8.97 1.51
N GLN A 260 -21.73 -9.39 2.52
CA GLN A 260 -23.20 -9.39 2.46
C GLN A 260 -23.77 -7.97 2.33
N ILE A 261 -23.28 -7.04 3.14
CA ILE A 261 -23.64 -5.62 3.07
C ILE A 261 -23.28 -5.05 1.70
N GLY A 262 -22.08 -5.35 1.18
CA GLY A 262 -21.61 -4.89 -0.12
C GLY A 262 -22.51 -5.31 -1.28
N ARG A 263 -23.29 -6.39 -1.14
CA ARG A 263 -24.30 -6.80 -2.14
C ARG A 263 -25.58 -6.01 -2.09
N LEU A 264 -26.06 -5.76 -0.88
CA LEU A 264 -27.25 -4.94 -0.69
C LEU A 264 -26.98 -3.54 -1.25
N ILE A 265 -25.79 -3.01 -0.96
CA ILE A 265 -25.34 -1.69 -1.45
C ILE A 265 -25.12 -1.66 -2.96
N GLU A 266 -24.78 -2.76 -3.61
CA GLU A 266 -24.60 -2.80 -5.07
C GLU A 266 -25.84 -2.31 -5.81
N GLN A 267 -27.02 -2.75 -5.40
CA GLN A 267 -28.28 -2.32 -6.01
C GLN A 267 -28.53 -0.82 -5.78
N HIS A 268 -28.20 -0.32 -4.59
CA HIS A 268 -28.30 1.10 -4.24
C HIS A 268 -27.35 1.97 -5.06
N VAL A 269 -26.12 1.50 -5.29
CA VAL A 269 -25.13 2.17 -6.16
C VAL A 269 -25.61 2.21 -7.61
N LEU A 270 -26.13 1.09 -8.14
CA LEU A 270 -26.67 1.04 -9.50
C LEU A 270 -27.89 1.95 -9.66
N GLU A 271 -28.74 2.06 -8.64
CA GLU A 271 -29.86 3.00 -8.66
C GLU A 271 -29.39 4.46 -8.63
N ALA A 272 -28.41 4.78 -7.79
CA ALA A 272 -27.82 6.12 -7.74
C ALA A 272 -27.16 6.49 -9.08
N VAL A 273 -26.49 5.55 -9.73
CA VAL A 273 -25.94 5.74 -11.09
C VAL A 273 -27.05 6.18 -12.05
N ARG A 274 -28.20 5.49 -12.05
CA ARG A 274 -29.31 5.82 -12.95
C ARG A 274 -29.98 7.16 -12.63
N ARG A 275 -30.17 7.48 -11.35
CA ARG A 275 -30.93 8.67 -10.92
C ARG A 275 -30.10 9.95 -10.85
N GLU A 276 -28.84 9.84 -10.39
CA GLU A 276 -27.94 11.00 -10.24
C GLU A 276 -27.09 11.22 -11.50
N GLY A 277 -27.14 10.30 -12.47
CA GLY A 277 -26.38 10.41 -13.73
C GLY A 277 -24.89 10.13 -13.59
N TYR A 278 -24.47 9.35 -12.59
CA TYR A 278 -23.08 8.93 -12.46
C TYR A 278 -22.66 7.97 -13.57
N ARG A 279 -21.36 7.91 -13.87
CA ARG A 279 -20.81 7.02 -14.89
C ARG A 279 -20.21 5.77 -14.26
N LEU A 280 -20.70 4.60 -14.68
CA LEU A 280 -20.04 3.32 -14.44
C LEU A 280 -18.80 3.19 -15.32
N LEU A 281 -17.73 2.65 -14.74
CA LEU A 281 -16.49 2.34 -15.45
C LEU A 281 -16.69 1.11 -16.35
N PRO A 282 -16.30 1.18 -17.62
CA PRO A 282 -16.51 0.09 -18.56
C PRO A 282 -15.51 -1.05 -18.33
N HIS A 283 -15.89 -2.25 -18.77
CA HIS A 283 -14.94 -3.35 -18.92
C HIS A 283 -13.94 -3.05 -20.05
N ARG A 284 -12.66 -3.40 -19.84
CA ARG A 284 -11.54 -3.21 -20.76
C ARG A 284 -10.66 -4.46 -20.80
N ASP A 285 -10.46 -4.99 -22.00
CA ASP A 285 -9.53 -6.08 -22.30
C ASP A 285 -8.74 -5.75 -23.59
N PRO A 286 -7.40 -5.54 -23.52
CA PRO A 286 -6.59 -5.54 -22.30
C PRO A 286 -6.84 -4.31 -21.41
N ALA A 287 -6.85 -4.52 -20.10
CA ALA A 287 -6.85 -3.42 -19.14
C ALA A 287 -5.44 -2.79 -19.05
N VAL A 288 -5.35 -1.47 -19.26
CA VAL A 288 -4.16 -0.67 -18.97
C VAL A 288 -4.10 -0.33 -17.49
N VAL A 289 -2.92 -0.50 -16.89
CA VAL A 289 -2.65 -0.08 -15.52
C VAL A 289 -1.52 0.95 -15.49
N MET A 290 -1.76 2.08 -14.87
CA MET A 290 -0.75 3.09 -14.52
C MET A 290 -0.50 3.02 -13.02
N ASN A 291 0.75 2.87 -12.61
CA ASN A 291 1.10 2.73 -11.20
C ASN A 291 2.25 3.66 -10.83
N THR A 292 1.99 4.55 -9.88
CA THR A 292 3.00 5.49 -9.40
C THR A 292 3.55 5.05 -8.06
N LYS A 293 4.87 4.88 -8.00
CA LYS A 293 5.63 4.48 -6.82
C LYS A 293 6.57 5.60 -6.40
N GLY A 294 6.68 5.81 -5.10
CA GLY A 294 7.48 6.90 -4.54
C GLY A 294 7.15 7.16 -3.07
N PRO A 295 8.09 7.74 -2.29
CA PRO A 295 7.87 8.12 -0.90
C PRO A 295 6.64 9.02 -0.70
N SER A 296 6.18 9.17 0.55
CA SER A 296 5.21 10.22 0.87
C SER A 296 5.76 11.59 0.46
N ALA A 297 4.92 12.48 -0.08
CA ALA A 297 5.30 13.81 -0.56
C ALA A 297 6.28 13.88 -1.75
N SER A 298 6.52 12.76 -2.47
CA SER A 298 7.37 12.73 -3.67
C SER A 298 6.75 13.32 -4.95
N GLY A 299 5.52 13.86 -4.88
CA GLY A 299 4.82 14.40 -6.07
C GLY A 299 4.11 13.36 -6.94
N LYS A 300 3.71 12.20 -6.39
CA LYS A 300 2.96 11.19 -7.15
C LYS A 300 1.69 11.75 -7.80
N SER A 301 0.88 12.46 -7.01
CA SER A 301 -0.37 13.01 -7.52
C SER A 301 -0.19 14.22 -8.43
N THR A 302 0.97 14.89 -8.43
CA THR A 302 1.26 15.99 -9.37
C THR A 302 1.61 15.48 -10.77
N LEU A 303 1.81 14.16 -10.95
CA LEU A 303 1.95 13.53 -12.27
C LEU A 303 0.64 13.41 -13.03
N ARG A 304 -0.51 13.62 -12.38
CA ARG A 304 -1.82 13.31 -12.98
C ARG A 304 -2.06 13.97 -14.34
N PRO A 305 -1.69 15.25 -14.57
CA PRO A 305 -1.81 15.85 -15.90
C PRO A 305 -0.96 15.14 -16.97
N LEU A 306 0.24 14.68 -16.61
CA LEU A 306 1.12 13.93 -17.51
C LEU A 306 0.58 12.53 -17.80
N GLN A 307 -0.05 11.90 -16.80
CA GLN A 307 -0.72 10.61 -16.96
C GLN A 307 -1.97 10.71 -17.83
N HIS A 308 -2.71 11.82 -17.75
CA HIS A 308 -3.79 12.11 -18.68
C HIS A 308 -3.27 12.22 -20.11
N ALA A 309 -2.22 13.02 -20.34
CA ALA A 309 -1.59 13.13 -21.65
C ALA A 309 -1.03 11.79 -22.16
N LEU A 310 -0.56 10.92 -21.27
CA LEU A 310 -0.18 9.55 -21.65
C LEU A 310 -1.39 8.73 -22.06
N ALA A 311 -2.51 8.78 -21.32
CA ALA A 311 -3.74 8.08 -21.66
C ALA A 311 -4.20 8.44 -23.08
N ASP A 312 -4.19 9.73 -23.42
CA ASP A 312 -4.50 10.22 -24.76
C ASP A 312 -3.52 9.64 -25.82
N ARG A 313 -2.21 9.68 -25.55
CA ARG A 313 -1.18 9.15 -26.44
C ARG A 313 -1.32 7.65 -26.69
N ILE A 314 -1.83 6.87 -25.74
CA ILE A 314 -2.01 5.41 -25.87
C ILE A 314 -3.42 5.03 -26.31
N GLY A 315 -4.29 6.01 -26.58
CA GLY A 315 -5.67 5.79 -27.05
C GLY A 315 -6.64 5.30 -25.98
N ALA A 316 -6.37 5.56 -24.69
CA ALA A 316 -7.25 5.21 -23.59
C ALA A 316 -8.04 6.45 -23.11
N ASP A 317 -9.37 6.35 -22.99
CA ASP A 317 -10.20 7.43 -22.41
C ASP A 317 -9.88 7.52 -20.90
N TRP A 318 -9.41 8.69 -20.46
CA TRP A 318 -9.13 8.96 -19.04
C TRP A 318 -10.30 8.62 -18.13
N ARG A 319 -11.53 8.81 -18.62
CA ARG A 319 -12.76 8.57 -17.84
C ARG A 319 -13.07 7.09 -17.63
N ASP A 320 -12.26 6.19 -18.19
CA ASP A 320 -12.33 4.75 -17.96
C ASP A 320 -11.33 4.27 -16.90
N PHE A 321 -10.52 5.16 -16.33
CA PHE A 321 -9.61 4.81 -15.25
C PHE A 321 -10.32 4.85 -13.89
N ALA A 322 -10.28 3.75 -13.15
CA ALA A 322 -10.51 3.76 -11.72
C ALA A 322 -9.29 4.37 -11.03
N LEU A 323 -9.48 5.52 -10.38
CA LEU A 323 -8.41 6.20 -9.65
C LEU A 323 -8.32 5.66 -8.21
N ILE A 324 -7.40 4.72 -8.00
CA ILE A 324 -7.17 4.07 -6.72
C ILE A 324 -6.22 4.94 -5.88
N SER A 325 -6.80 5.78 -5.01
CA SER A 325 -6.05 6.62 -4.05
C SER A 325 -6.71 6.60 -2.66
N PRO A 326 -6.45 5.57 -1.82
CA PRO A 326 -7.13 5.38 -0.53
C PRO A 326 -7.07 6.60 0.41
N ASP A 327 -6.02 7.41 0.33
CA ASP A 327 -5.87 8.63 1.14
C ASP A 327 -7.01 9.65 0.97
N ILE A 328 -7.82 9.57 -0.08
CA ILE A 328 -9.00 10.43 -0.25
C ILE A 328 -10.13 10.06 0.74
N TRP A 329 -10.15 8.82 1.25
CA TRP A 329 -11.19 8.33 2.16
C TRP A 329 -11.08 8.92 3.57
N ARG A 330 -9.89 9.37 4.01
CA ARG A 330 -9.64 9.80 5.40
C ARG A 330 -10.63 10.84 5.93
N LYS A 331 -10.95 11.86 5.11
CA LYS A 331 -11.91 12.91 5.45
C LYS A 331 -13.38 12.43 5.46
N GLN A 332 -13.64 11.23 4.94
CA GLN A 332 -14.92 10.53 5.09
C GLN A 332 -14.97 9.69 6.36
N LEU A 333 -13.80 9.23 6.84
CA LEU A 333 -13.70 8.39 8.03
C LEU A 333 -13.79 9.20 9.33
N ILE A 334 -13.26 10.42 9.33
CA ILE A 334 -13.32 11.33 10.47
C ILE A 334 -13.42 12.79 10.01
N ASP A 335 -14.21 13.59 10.72
CA ASP A 335 -14.20 15.04 10.57
C ASP A 335 -12.99 15.62 11.31
N TYR A 336 -12.12 16.32 10.57
CA TYR A 336 -10.91 16.90 11.13
C TYR A 336 -11.25 18.13 11.99
N ALA A 337 -12.33 18.85 11.67
CA ALA A 337 -12.75 20.02 12.44
C ALA A 337 -13.19 19.63 13.86
N SER A 338 -13.80 18.45 14.01
CA SER A 338 -14.23 17.94 15.32
C SER A 338 -13.07 17.58 16.26
N LEU A 339 -11.81 17.59 15.79
CA LEU A 339 -10.62 17.23 16.59
C LEU A 339 -10.00 18.42 17.32
N GLY A 340 -10.40 19.66 17.02
CA GLY A 340 -9.87 20.86 17.68
C GLY A 340 -8.34 20.97 17.60
N ALA A 341 -7.69 21.11 18.76
CA ALA A 341 -6.23 21.22 18.86
C ALA A 341 -5.49 20.00 18.28
N ASP A 342 -6.14 18.84 18.20
CA ASP A 342 -5.55 17.58 17.74
C ASP A 342 -5.79 17.28 16.26
N HIS A 343 -6.32 18.23 15.48
CA HIS A 343 -6.61 18.04 14.04
C HIS A 343 -5.42 17.52 13.23
N ARG A 344 -4.17 17.85 13.63
CA ARG A 344 -2.96 17.36 12.95
C ARG A 344 -2.81 15.84 13.02
N TYR A 345 -3.42 15.17 14.00
CA TYR A 345 -3.42 13.72 14.15
C TYR A 345 -4.51 13.01 13.33
N GLY A 346 -5.38 13.72 12.60
CA GLY A 346 -6.50 13.11 11.86
C GLY A 346 -6.07 12.01 10.88
N GLY A 347 -4.89 12.14 10.27
CA GLY A 347 -4.29 11.08 9.45
C GLY A 347 -3.95 9.81 10.24
N MET A 348 -3.36 9.96 11.43
CA MET A 348 -3.00 8.82 12.28
C MET A 348 -4.24 8.14 12.87
N LEU A 349 -5.24 8.93 13.26
CA LEU A 349 -6.51 8.44 13.82
C LEU A 349 -7.33 7.59 12.84
N THR A 350 -7.03 7.66 11.54
CA THR A 350 -7.72 6.89 10.49
C THR A 350 -6.85 5.80 9.86
N ALA A 351 -5.58 5.69 10.26
CA ALA A 351 -4.59 4.86 9.56
C ALA A 351 -4.94 3.37 9.53
N GLU A 352 -5.30 2.80 10.69
CA GLU A 352 -5.65 1.38 10.83
C GLU A 352 -6.91 1.02 10.02
N GLU A 353 -7.95 1.84 10.12
CA GLU A 353 -9.19 1.63 9.38
C GLU A 353 -8.97 1.76 7.87
N LEU A 354 -8.17 2.74 7.44
CA LEU A 354 -7.80 2.90 6.04
C LEU A 354 -7.12 1.62 5.50
N ALA A 355 -6.19 1.04 6.25
CA ALA A 355 -5.53 -0.20 5.87
C ALA A 355 -6.51 -1.39 5.78
N ILE A 356 -7.53 -1.44 6.64
CA ILE A 356 -8.61 -2.43 6.56
C ILE A 356 -9.42 -2.26 5.27
N ILE A 357 -9.86 -1.05 4.94
CA ILE A 357 -10.67 -0.78 3.74
C ILE A 357 -9.86 -1.04 2.47
N ASP A 358 -8.58 -0.67 2.46
CA ASP A 358 -7.68 -0.88 1.32
C ASP A 358 -7.45 -2.38 1.03
N ARG A 359 -7.35 -3.24 2.07
CA ARG A 359 -7.35 -4.70 1.90
C ARG A 359 -8.67 -5.24 1.36
N LYS A 360 -9.81 -4.65 1.73
CA LYS A 360 -11.12 -5.03 1.19
C LYS A 360 -11.25 -4.62 -0.28
N LEU A 361 -10.75 -3.44 -0.65
CA LEU A 361 -10.69 -2.98 -2.04
C LEU A 361 -9.89 -3.96 -2.91
N ASP A 362 -8.74 -4.45 -2.44
CA ASP A 362 -7.98 -5.43 -3.21
C ASP A 362 -8.77 -6.68 -3.52
N ARG A 363 -9.38 -7.30 -2.50
CA ARG A 363 -10.20 -8.50 -2.69
C ARG A 363 -11.36 -8.23 -3.66
N TYR A 364 -11.95 -7.04 -3.58
CA TYR A 364 -13.00 -6.63 -4.52
C TYR A 364 -12.49 -6.54 -5.96
N VAL A 365 -11.34 -5.89 -6.17
CA VAL A 365 -10.74 -5.75 -7.51
C VAL A 365 -10.25 -7.10 -8.05
N GLU A 366 -9.72 -7.98 -7.20
CA GLU A 366 -9.36 -9.35 -7.59
C GLU A 366 -10.59 -10.14 -8.05
N ALA A 367 -11.67 -10.13 -7.28
CA ALA A 367 -12.93 -10.79 -7.66
C ALA A 367 -13.53 -10.18 -8.95
N LYS A 368 -13.43 -8.85 -9.11
CA LYS A 368 -13.82 -8.15 -10.34
C LYS A 368 -12.97 -8.61 -11.54
N ALA A 369 -11.70 -8.90 -11.32
CA ALA A 369 -10.79 -9.38 -12.36
C ALA A 369 -11.09 -10.81 -12.80
N GLU A 370 -11.30 -11.72 -11.85
CA GLU A 370 -11.63 -13.12 -12.11
C GLU A 370 -12.94 -13.26 -12.91
N GLN A 371 -13.83 -12.28 -12.78
CA GLN A 371 -15.09 -12.23 -13.53
C GLN A 371 -14.96 -11.57 -14.91
N GLY A 372 -13.76 -11.18 -15.35
CA GLY A 372 -13.54 -10.52 -16.63
C GLY A 372 -14.23 -9.15 -16.71
N ARG A 373 -14.31 -8.42 -15.58
CA ARG A 373 -14.96 -7.10 -15.50
C ARG A 373 -13.97 -5.98 -15.20
N MET A 374 -12.68 -6.18 -15.49
CA MET A 374 -11.65 -5.18 -15.21
C MET A 374 -11.84 -3.90 -16.02
N THR A 375 -11.50 -2.78 -15.38
CA THR A 375 -11.40 -1.46 -16.01
C THR A 375 -9.93 -1.03 -16.03
N HIS A 376 -9.62 0.05 -16.73
CA HIS A 376 -8.29 0.67 -16.60
C HIS A 376 -8.07 1.13 -15.15
N LEU A 377 -6.84 1.02 -14.65
CA LEU A 377 -6.53 1.40 -13.26
C LEU A 377 -5.43 2.46 -13.23
N LEU A 378 -5.63 3.51 -12.44
CA LEU A 378 -4.56 4.41 -12.03
C LEU A 378 -4.37 4.25 -10.53
N ILE A 379 -3.21 3.72 -10.15
CA ILE A 379 -2.88 3.38 -8.77
C ILE A 379 -1.89 4.41 -8.21
N ASP A 380 -2.37 5.21 -7.26
CA ASP A 380 -1.58 6.17 -6.46
C ASP A 380 -1.71 5.78 -4.98
N ARG A 381 -1.15 4.60 -4.65
CA ARG A 381 -1.15 4.05 -3.29
C ARG A 381 0.27 3.84 -2.80
N PHE A 382 0.53 4.30 -1.58
CA PHE A 382 1.73 3.94 -0.83
C PHE A 382 1.39 2.75 0.05
N ARG A 383 1.95 1.58 -0.22
CA ARG A 383 1.86 0.42 0.66
C ARG A 383 3.26 0.01 1.08
N PHE A 384 3.47 -0.01 2.38
CA PHE A 384 4.66 -0.52 3.03
C PHE A 384 5.02 -1.93 2.51
N GLY A 385 4.03 -2.84 2.56
CA GLY A 385 4.16 -4.20 2.01
C GLY A 385 4.21 -4.34 0.48
N SER A 386 3.92 -3.29 -0.32
CA SER A 386 4.01 -3.41 -1.79
C SER A 386 5.45 -3.35 -2.34
N PHE A 387 6.40 -3.13 -1.44
CA PHE A 387 7.83 -3.12 -1.69
C PHE A 387 8.53 -4.37 -1.11
N LEU A 388 7.89 -5.02 -0.14
CA LEU A 388 8.38 -6.22 0.53
C LEU A 388 7.54 -7.42 0.08
N PHE A 389 8.11 -8.23 -0.82
CA PHE A 389 7.56 -9.52 -1.20
C PHE A 389 7.47 -10.42 0.05
N GLN A 390 6.33 -10.43 0.74
CA GLN A 390 6.06 -11.44 1.76
C GLN A 390 5.35 -12.64 1.13
N SER A 391 6.17 -13.60 0.69
CA SER A 391 5.82 -14.97 0.28
C SER A 391 4.84 -15.09 -0.91
N GLU A 392 5.03 -16.15 -1.70
CA GLU A 392 4.31 -16.46 -2.93
C GLU A 392 2.79 -16.70 -2.76
N ARG A 393 2.18 -16.36 -1.62
CA ARG A 393 0.76 -16.64 -1.33
C ARG A 393 -0.11 -15.48 -0.86
N THR A 394 0.41 -14.27 -0.61
CA THR A 394 -0.47 -13.19 -0.13
C THR A 394 0.03 -11.78 -0.47
N GLY A 395 -0.70 -11.03 -1.30
CA GLY A 395 -0.72 -9.55 -1.20
C GLY A 395 -0.31 -8.69 -2.39
N ASP A 396 0.40 -9.19 -3.41
CA ASP A 396 0.75 -8.42 -4.64
C ASP A 396 0.07 -8.99 -5.91
N GLN A 397 -1.07 -9.64 -5.72
CA GLN A 397 -1.81 -10.42 -6.72
C GLN A 397 -2.58 -9.57 -7.74
N LEU A 398 -2.86 -8.30 -7.46
CA LEU A 398 -3.65 -7.45 -8.37
C LEU A 398 -2.97 -7.30 -9.75
N LEU A 399 -1.82 -6.64 -9.81
CA LEU A 399 -1.16 -6.34 -11.09
C LEU A 399 -0.77 -7.62 -11.84
N SER A 400 -0.30 -8.63 -11.09
CA SER A 400 0.19 -9.88 -11.66
C SER A 400 -0.92 -10.69 -12.33
N ARG A 401 -2.18 -10.55 -11.89
CA ARG A 401 -3.32 -11.27 -12.46
C ARG A 401 -3.95 -10.61 -13.69
N PHE A 402 -4.07 -9.28 -13.76
CA PHE A 402 -4.86 -8.64 -14.83
C PHE A 402 -4.18 -7.55 -15.65
N GLY A 403 -3.05 -7.00 -15.20
CA GLY A 403 -2.35 -5.98 -15.99
C GLY A 403 -1.67 -6.62 -17.20
N GLN A 404 -2.27 -6.56 -18.39
CA GLN A 404 -1.61 -6.99 -19.62
C GLN A 404 -0.65 -5.91 -20.13
N VAL A 405 -1.03 -4.64 -19.93
CA VAL A 405 -0.21 -3.46 -20.21
C VAL A 405 -0.05 -2.65 -18.93
N VAL A 406 1.18 -2.53 -18.42
CA VAL A 406 1.48 -1.86 -17.16
C VAL A 406 2.50 -0.76 -17.40
N TYR A 407 2.19 0.45 -16.90
CA TYR A 407 3.07 1.60 -16.86
C TYR A 407 3.47 1.89 -15.42
N PHE A 408 4.74 1.71 -15.08
CA PHE A 408 5.30 2.08 -13.78
C PHE A 408 6.00 3.44 -13.84
N PHE A 409 5.71 4.28 -12.85
CA PHE A 409 6.41 5.55 -12.65
C PHE A 409 7.06 5.55 -11.27
N PHE A 410 8.38 5.69 -11.21
CA PHE A 410 9.16 5.70 -9.97
C PHE A 410 9.66 7.11 -9.68
N MET A 411 9.07 7.76 -8.67
CA MET A 411 9.41 9.12 -8.27
C MET A 411 10.64 9.10 -7.35
N ILE A 412 11.69 9.79 -7.78
CA ILE A 412 12.89 10.06 -7.01
C ILE A 412 12.85 11.53 -6.56
N THR A 413 12.99 11.77 -5.27
CA THR A 413 12.93 13.09 -4.65
C THR A 413 13.86 13.13 -3.44
N PRO A 414 14.69 14.17 -3.31
CA PRO A 414 15.57 14.36 -2.15
C PRO A 414 14.81 14.28 -0.80
N PRO A 415 15.34 13.60 0.23
CA PRO A 415 14.67 13.42 1.51
C PRO A 415 14.29 14.70 2.26
N ASP A 416 15.13 15.74 2.20
CA ASP A 416 14.83 17.09 2.70
C ASP A 416 13.61 17.69 2.01
N ALA A 417 13.54 17.61 0.69
CA ALA A 417 12.41 18.10 -0.08
C ALA A 417 11.11 17.34 0.26
N LEU A 418 11.19 16.05 0.61
CA LEU A 418 10.02 15.28 1.08
C LEU A 418 9.45 15.88 2.38
N VAL A 419 10.32 16.21 3.34
CA VAL A 419 9.94 16.81 4.63
C VAL A 419 9.28 18.17 4.41
N GLU A 420 9.91 19.04 3.60
CA GLU A 420 9.36 20.37 3.32
C GLU A 420 8.01 20.32 2.57
N ARG A 421 7.89 19.44 1.58
CA ARG A 421 6.64 19.27 0.81
C ARG A 421 5.53 18.69 1.68
N ALA A 422 5.85 17.76 2.57
CA ALA A 422 4.87 17.22 3.51
C ALA A 422 4.33 18.30 4.45
N TRP A 423 5.20 19.19 4.93
CA TRP A 423 4.79 20.33 5.77
C TRP A 423 3.87 21.30 5.04
N LYS A 424 4.23 21.73 3.82
CA LYS A 424 3.38 22.60 2.98
C LYS A 424 2.00 21.97 2.76
N ARG A 425 1.96 20.67 2.48
CA ARG A 425 0.71 19.91 2.34
C ARG A 425 -0.08 19.82 3.65
N GLY A 426 0.60 19.75 4.79
CA GLY A 426 0.01 19.84 6.12
C GLY A 426 -0.74 21.15 6.30
N LEU A 427 -0.11 22.28 5.97
CA LEU A 427 -0.70 23.62 6.03
C LEU A 427 -1.89 23.78 5.09
N GLU A 428 -1.76 23.34 3.84
CA GLU A 428 -2.79 23.53 2.81
C GLU A 428 -4.02 22.62 3.01
N LEU A 429 -3.79 21.35 3.39
CA LEU A 429 -4.84 20.32 3.33
C LEU A 429 -5.19 19.71 4.70
N GLY A 430 -4.48 20.11 5.76
CA GLY A 430 -4.60 19.56 7.11
C GLY A 430 -3.95 18.18 7.27
N ARG A 431 -3.09 17.77 6.32
CA ARG A 431 -2.48 16.42 6.28
C ARG A 431 -1.07 16.43 6.83
N TYR A 432 -0.95 16.60 8.14
CA TYR A 432 0.34 16.59 8.83
C TYR A 432 0.88 15.16 8.99
N LYS A 433 2.20 15.06 9.05
CA LYS A 433 2.92 13.81 9.25
C LYS A 433 4.21 14.08 10.01
N ALA A 434 4.60 13.15 10.87
CA ALA A 434 5.85 13.26 11.61
C ALA A 434 7.07 13.08 10.68
N VAL A 435 8.20 13.71 11.05
CA VAL A 435 9.41 13.75 10.20
C VAL A 435 10.03 12.36 10.07
N ASP A 436 10.20 11.68 11.20
CA ASP A 436 10.68 10.30 11.29
C ASP A 436 9.80 9.35 10.47
N ASP A 437 8.47 9.48 10.50
CA ASP A 437 7.61 8.70 9.60
C ASP A 437 7.83 9.05 8.10
N ILE A 438 8.12 10.30 7.75
CA ILE A 438 8.42 10.67 6.34
C ILE A 438 9.73 10.03 5.90
N LEU A 439 10.77 10.10 6.72
CA LEU A 439 12.09 9.57 6.42
C LEU A 439 12.11 8.03 6.42
N ALA A 440 11.38 7.39 7.35
CA ALA A 440 11.19 5.94 7.34
C ALA A 440 10.52 5.46 6.04
N HIS A 441 9.47 6.15 5.57
CA HIS A 441 8.83 5.84 4.28
C HIS A 441 9.76 6.08 3.10
N SER A 442 10.66 7.07 3.19
CA SER A 442 11.68 7.30 2.18
C SER A 442 12.61 6.10 2.06
N ILE A 443 13.16 5.63 3.19
CA ILE A 443 14.06 4.47 3.24
C ILE A 443 13.39 3.23 2.66
N GLU A 444 12.16 2.95 3.09
CA GLU A 444 11.41 1.80 2.61
C GLU A 444 11.16 1.86 1.10
N ALA A 445 10.67 3.00 0.60
CA ALA A 445 10.38 3.16 -0.82
C ALA A 445 11.63 2.93 -1.66
N TYR A 446 12.74 3.57 -1.30
CA TYR A 446 14.00 3.45 -2.06
C TYR A 446 14.67 2.09 -1.91
N SER A 447 14.46 1.39 -0.79
CA SER A 447 14.91 0.00 -0.63
C SER A 447 14.10 -0.97 -1.50
N GLY A 448 12.79 -0.72 -1.66
CA GLY A 448 11.89 -1.57 -2.44
C GLY A 448 11.88 -1.33 -3.93
N MET A 449 12.14 -0.09 -4.37
CA MET A 449 12.07 0.33 -5.78
C MET A 449 12.90 -0.58 -6.70
N PRO A 450 14.20 -0.86 -6.44
CA PRO A 450 15.00 -1.77 -7.27
C PRO A 450 14.37 -3.16 -7.42
N HIS A 451 13.90 -3.75 -6.32
CA HIS A 451 13.34 -5.09 -6.32
C HIS A 451 12.02 -5.16 -7.11
N LEU A 452 11.12 -4.20 -6.89
CA LEU A 452 9.88 -4.10 -7.65
C LEU A 452 10.17 -3.91 -9.15
N PHE A 453 11.03 -2.94 -9.48
CA PHE A 453 11.41 -2.66 -10.86
C PHE A 453 11.98 -3.90 -11.57
N LEU A 454 13.00 -4.55 -11.01
CA LEU A 454 13.67 -5.70 -11.64
C LEU A 454 12.73 -6.91 -11.76
N THR A 455 11.83 -7.09 -10.81
CA THR A 455 10.82 -8.17 -10.87
C THR A 455 9.87 -7.98 -12.05
N TRP A 456 9.39 -6.74 -12.26
CA TRP A 456 8.43 -6.41 -13.31
C TRP A 456 9.06 -6.26 -14.68
N ALA A 457 10.23 -5.62 -14.76
CA ALA A 457 10.96 -5.44 -16.01
C ALA A 457 11.32 -6.77 -16.67
N ARG A 458 11.52 -7.86 -15.90
CA ARG A 458 11.85 -9.18 -16.46
C ARG A 458 10.62 -10.02 -16.84
N ARG A 459 9.40 -9.53 -16.63
CA ARG A 459 8.21 -10.31 -17.02
C ARG A 459 8.11 -10.44 -18.52
N THR A 460 7.73 -11.64 -18.97
CA THR A 460 7.52 -11.98 -20.39
C THR A 460 6.05 -12.23 -20.70
N ASP A 461 5.22 -12.43 -19.68
CA ASP A 461 3.78 -12.64 -19.78
C ASP A 461 2.98 -11.34 -19.89
N LYS A 462 3.65 -10.17 -19.85
CA LYS A 462 3.03 -8.84 -19.77
C LYS A 462 3.87 -7.80 -20.50
N MET A 463 3.21 -6.77 -21.03
CA MET A 463 3.87 -5.56 -21.52
C MET A 463 4.08 -4.59 -20.37
N VAL A 464 5.33 -4.32 -20.02
CA VAL A 464 5.71 -3.47 -18.90
C VAL A 464 6.58 -2.34 -19.39
N HIS A 465 6.04 -1.13 -19.37
CA HIS A 465 6.80 0.11 -19.48
C HIS A 465 7.12 0.62 -18.07
N PHE A 466 8.32 1.17 -17.91
CA PHE A 466 8.71 1.81 -16.66
C PHE A 466 9.47 3.10 -16.93
N GLU A 467 9.38 4.02 -15.97
CA GLU A 467 10.10 5.27 -15.99
C GLU A 467 10.48 5.69 -14.58
N PHE A 468 11.75 6.06 -14.39
CA PHE A 468 12.25 6.73 -13.20
C PHE A 468 12.26 8.25 -13.46
N LEU A 469 11.73 9.00 -12.52
CA LEU A 469 11.47 10.42 -12.63
C LEU A 469 12.17 11.18 -11.50
N ASP A 470 13.06 12.10 -11.85
CA ASP A 470 13.64 13.04 -10.92
C ASP A 470 12.68 14.22 -10.72
N ASN A 471 12.18 14.34 -9.50
CA ASN A 471 11.27 15.39 -9.08
C ASN A 471 11.94 16.38 -8.11
N SER A 472 13.25 16.59 -8.25
CA SER A 472 14.01 17.68 -7.63
C SER A 472 13.79 19.06 -8.30
N VAL A 473 12.83 19.15 -9.22
CA VAL A 473 12.44 20.38 -9.92
C VAL A 473 11.53 21.29 -9.09
N GLU A 474 11.40 22.54 -9.53
CA GLU A 474 10.46 23.51 -8.93
C GLU A 474 9.00 23.07 -9.06
N LEU A 475 8.16 23.52 -8.13
CA LEU A 475 6.73 23.21 -8.16
C LEU A 475 6.09 23.74 -9.46
N GLY A 476 5.38 22.86 -10.17
CA GLY A 476 4.72 23.18 -11.43
C GLY A 476 5.55 22.85 -12.67
N GLN A 477 6.85 22.57 -12.51
CA GLN A 477 7.67 22.05 -13.60
C GLN A 477 7.47 20.54 -13.77
N ALA A 478 7.65 20.06 -15.00
CA ALA A 478 7.65 18.63 -15.27
C ALA A 478 8.91 17.98 -14.67
N PRO A 479 8.80 16.75 -14.11
CA PRO A 479 9.97 16.02 -13.66
C PRO A 479 10.87 15.64 -14.85
N ARG A 480 12.14 15.36 -14.57
CA ARG A 480 13.10 14.90 -15.60
C ARG A 480 13.10 13.38 -15.67
N THR A 481 13.20 12.82 -16.87
CA THR A 481 13.36 11.36 -17.03
C THR A 481 14.79 10.96 -16.65
N VAL A 482 14.90 10.03 -15.72
CA VAL A 482 16.16 9.46 -15.21
C VAL A 482 16.53 8.20 -15.96
N ALA A 483 15.55 7.32 -16.12
CA ALA A 483 15.67 6.11 -16.89
C ALA A 483 14.29 5.66 -17.35
N PHE A 484 14.19 4.96 -18.47
CA PHE A 484 12.94 4.40 -18.94
C PHE A 484 13.17 3.18 -19.82
N GLY A 485 12.11 2.44 -20.13
CA GLY A 485 12.22 1.33 -21.05
C GLY A 485 11.02 0.40 -21.05
N TRP A 486 11.20 -0.72 -21.74
CA TRP A 486 10.24 -1.81 -21.86
C TRP A 486 10.91 -3.12 -21.50
N ASN A 487 10.19 -4.02 -20.84
CA ASN A 487 10.55 -5.44 -20.63
C ASN A 487 12.02 -5.82 -20.92
N GLY A 488 12.88 -5.82 -19.91
CA GLY A 488 14.26 -6.26 -20.04
C GLY A 488 15.22 -5.28 -20.73
N GLN A 489 14.73 -4.21 -21.34
CA GLN A 489 15.53 -3.15 -21.96
C GLN A 489 15.35 -1.83 -21.20
N VAL A 490 16.45 -1.23 -20.74
CA VAL A 490 16.44 0.07 -20.05
C VAL A 490 17.42 1.05 -20.67
N PHE A 491 16.97 2.29 -20.80
CA PHE A 491 17.76 3.47 -21.15
C PHE A 491 17.99 4.28 -19.88
N VAL A 492 19.25 4.43 -19.47
CA VAL A 492 19.69 5.24 -18.34
C VAL A 492 20.19 6.58 -18.87
N LEU A 493 19.49 7.65 -18.49
CA LEU A 493 19.78 9.03 -18.91
C LEU A 493 20.49 9.83 -17.82
N ASP A 494 20.22 9.52 -16.55
CA ASP A 494 20.83 10.18 -15.39
C ASP A 494 21.37 9.15 -14.41
N VAL A 495 22.68 8.90 -14.51
CA VAL A 495 23.39 7.93 -13.66
C VAL A 495 23.36 8.35 -12.19
N LYS A 496 23.56 9.64 -11.90
CA LYS A 496 23.57 10.13 -10.52
C LYS A 496 22.23 9.84 -9.85
N CYS A 497 21.12 10.14 -10.52
CA CYS A 497 19.80 9.95 -9.93
C CYS A 497 19.46 8.46 -9.75
N MET A 498 19.95 7.57 -10.62
CA MET A 498 19.86 6.11 -10.39
C MET A 498 20.65 5.68 -9.14
N MET A 499 21.81 6.28 -8.89
CA MET A 499 22.57 6.04 -7.65
C MET A 499 21.88 6.67 -6.43
N ASP A 500 21.11 7.74 -6.62
CA ASP A 500 20.37 8.38 -5.54
C ASP A 500 19.30 7.47 -4.91
N VAL A 501 18.78 6.50 -5.68
CA VAL A 501 17.92 5.41 -5.14
C VAL A 501 18.66 4.60 -4.07
N VAL A 502 19.93 4.27 -4.26
CA VAL A 502 20.75 3.52 -3.29
C VAL A 502 21.15 4.40 -2.10
N ARG A 503 21.22 5.70 -2.31
CA ARG A 503 21.69 6.69 -1.35
C ARG A 503 20.60 7.11 -0.38
N TYR A 504 19.40 7.38 -0.87
CA TYR A 504 18.30 7.86 -0.04
C TYR A 504 17.74 6.80 0.93
N ARG A 505 18.15 5.52 0.80
CA ARG A 505 17.92 4.51 1.84
C ARG A 505 18.85 4.62 3.05
N LYS A 506 19.88 5.46 3.00
CA LYS A 506 20.91 5.65 4.06
C LYS A 506 20.61 6.85 4.97
N VAL A 507 19.40 7.42 4.86
CA VAL A 507 18.97 8.58 5.64
C VAL A 507 18.86 8.22 7.13
N ASN A 508 19.24 9.16 7.99
CA ASN A 508 18.99 9.13 9.42
C ASN A 508 17.51 9.46 9.70
N VAL A 509 16.75 8.48 10.19
CA VAL A 509 15.31 8.64 10.51
C VAL A 509 15.09 9.63 11.66
N ASP A 510 16.07 9.76 12.56
CA ASP A 510 15.99 10.63 13.73
C ASP A 510 16.42 12.08 13.42
N ALA A 511 16.59 12.44 12.14
CA ALA A 511 17.02 13.78 11.75
C ALA A 511 15.96 14.84 12.10
N THR A 512 16.41 15.92 12.74
CA THR A 512 15.58 17.08 13.12
C THR A 512 15.93 18.34 12.33
N ALA A 513 16.85 18.22 11.38
CA ALA A 513 17.24 19.29 10.46
C ALA A 513 17.88 18.67 9.19
N PRO A 514 17.93 19.39 8.05
CA PRO A 514 18.52 18.89 6.81
C PRO A 514 19.98 18.44 6.98
N ALA A 515 20.78 19.17 7.77
CA ALA A 515 22.18 18.86 8.03
C ALA A 515 22.41 17.54 8.78
N GLN A 516 21.36 16.94 9.35
CA GLN A 516 21.43 15.68 10.09
C GLN A 516 20.93 14.49 9.29
N LEU A 517 20.51 14.70 8.03
CA LEU A 517 19.93 13.66 7.17
C LEU A 517 20.88 12.50 6.90
N PHE A 518 22.18 12.79 6.80
CA PHE A 518 23.21 11.79 6.62
C PHE A 518 24.22 11.95 7.75
N SER A 519 24.55 10.84 8.42
CA SER A 519 25.67 10.84 9.37
C SER A 519 27.00 10.92 8.63
N ASP A 520 28.11 11.26 9.30
CA ASP A 520 29.44 11.26 8.67
C ASP A 520 29.78 9.91 8.00
N ALA A 521 29.40 8.80 8.63
CA ALA A 521 29.51 7.46 8.04
C ALA A 521 28.56 7.29 6.83
N GLY A 522 27.36 7.86 6.91
CA GLY A 522 26.42 7.97 5.81
C GLY A 522 27.00 8.73 4.62
N GLU A 523 27.60 9.91 4.82
CA GLU A 523 28.22 10.71 3.76
C GLU A 523 29.35 9.95 3.06
N GLN A 524 30.20 9.23 3.81
CA GLN A 524 31.22 8.35 3.22
C GLN A 524 30.61 7.18 2.44
N ALA A 525 29.51 6.61 2.95
CA ALA A 525 28.77 5.57 2.24
C ALA A 525 28.04 6.11 1.00
N MET A 526 27.83 7.43 0.87
CA MET A 526 27.17 8.07 -0.26
C MET A 526 28.13 8.37 -1.42
N LYS A 527 29.45 8.16 -1.25
CA LYS A 527 30.42 8.27 -2.33
C LYS A 527 29.99 7.46 -3.56
N PRO A 528 30.30 7.93 -4.79
CA PRO A 528 29.87 7.26 -6.01
C PRO A 528 30.18 5.76 -6.03
N GLU A 529 31.39 5.38 -5.61
CA GLU A 529 31.89 3.99 -5.64
C GLU A 529 31.05 3.04 -4.76
N HIS A 530 30.38 3.58 -3.74
CA HIS A 530 29.55 2.83 -2.78
C HIS A 530 28.05 2.88 -3.10
N SER A 531 27.67 3.43 -4.25
CA SER A 531 26.27 3.67 -4.63
C SER A 531 25.90 3.09 -6.01
N THR A 532 26.75 2.25 -6.60
CA THR A 532 26.57 1.65 -7.94
C THR A 532 25.74 0.36 -7.94
N GLU A 533 25.35 -0.16 -6.77
CA GLU A 533 24.71 -1.48 -6.62
C GLU A 533 23.47 -1.65 -7.51
N PHE A 534 22.61 -0.63 -7.59
CA PHE A 534 21.38 -0.74 -8.37
C PHE A 534 21.66 -0.86 -9.89
N LEU A 535 22.61 -0.09 -10.41
CA LEU A 535 23.02 -0.17 -11.81
C LEU A 535 23.69 -1.52 -12.13
N LEU A 536 24.50 -2.04 -11.21
CA LEU A 536 25.05 -3.40 -11.30
C LEU A 536 23.96 -4.46 -11.37
N GLN A 537 22.91 -4.34 -10.54
CA GLN A 537 21.77 -5.26 -10.59
C GLN A 537 21.02 -5.16 -11.93
N CYS A 538 20.83 -3.95 -12.48
CA CYS A 538 20.22 -3.77 -13.80
C CYS A 538 21.02 -4.51 -14.88
N VAL A 539 22.33 -4.29 -14.95
CA VAL A 539 23.20 -4.91 -15.96
C VAL A 539 23.29 -6.42 -15.84
N ARG A 540 23.16 -6.97 -14.62
CA ARG A 540 23.19 -8.42 -14.38
C ARG A 540 21.88 -9.13 -14.67
N GLN A 541 20.75 -8.43 -14.60
CA GLN A 541 19.43 -9.07 -14.58
C GLN A 541 18.54 -8.67 -15.75
N LEU A 542 18.87 -7.59 -16.46
CA LEU A 542 18.16 -7.12 -17.63
C LEU A 542 18.93 -7.53 -18.89
N HIS A 543 18.18 -7.76 -19.97
CA HIS A 543 18.72 -8.16 -21.25
C HIS A 543 19.62 -7.08 -21.85
N GLU A 544 19.16 -5.82 -21.84
CA GLU A 544 19.90 -4.70 -22.38
C GLU A 544 19.84 -3.47 -21.46
N VAL A 545 21.01 -2.88 -21.19
CA VAL A 545 21.16 -1.61 -20.49
C VAL A 545 21.94 -0.65 -21.38
N THR A 546 21.27 0.42 -21.80
CA THR A 546 21.83 1.46 -22.66
C THR A 546 21.98 2.75 -21.86
N PHE A 547 23.14 3.39 -21.95
CA PHE A 547 23.41 4.67 -21.32
C PHE A 547 23.48 5.78 -22.38
N ALA A 548 22.81 6.89 -22.10
CA ALA A 548 22.74 8.04 -23.00
C ALA A 548 22.82 9.36 -22.24
N ASP A 549 23.28 10.40 -22.91
CA ASP A 549 23.21 11.76 -22.39
C ASP A 549 21.74 12.23 -22.28
N GLN A 550 21.36 12.81 -21.14
CA GLN A 550 19.97 13.19 -20.88
C GLN A 550 19.48 14.32 -21.79
N ALA A 551 20.33 15.29 -22.11
CA ALA A 551 19.93 16.49 -22.85
C ALA A 551 19.73 16.21 -24.35
N THR A 552 20.51 15.28 -24.90
CA THR A 552 20.54 14.99 -26.34
C THR A 552 19.97 13.62 -26.70
N GLY A 553 19.92 12.67 -25.76
CA GLY A 553 19.63 11.27 -26.04
C GLY A 553 20.75 10.56 -26.81
N ARG A 554 21.96 11.14 -26.92
CA ARG A 554 23.10 10.51 -27.59
C ARG A 554 23.65 9.38 -26.72
N LEU A 555 23.73 8.19 -27.29
CA LEU A 555 24.22 6.99 -26.60
C LEU A 555 25.74 7.09 -26.41
N TYR A 556 26.23 6.57 -25.27
CA TYR A 556 27.67 6.43 -25.05
C TYR A 556 28.09 5.00 -24.68
N LEU A 557 27.17 4.17 -24.19
CA LEU A 557 27.46 2.78 -23.82
C LEU A 557 26.23 1.91 -24.00
N ARG A 558 26.39 0.73 -24.60
CA ARG A 558 25.37 -0.33 -24.60
C ARG A 558 25.95 -1.62 -24.05
N ILE A 559 25.20 -2.23 -23.16
CA ILE A 559 25.53 -3.48 -22.51
C ILE A 559 24.39 -4.44 -22.74
N GLU A 560 24.69 -5.61 -23.28
CA GLU A 560 23.74 -6.69 -23.51
C GLU A 560 24.25 -7.94 -22.78
N GLU A 561 23.37 -8.59 -22.01
CA GLU A 561 23.70 -9.78 -21.20
C GLU A 561 24.97 -9.59 -20.35
N GLY A 562 25.08 -8.40 -19.71
CA GLY A 562 26.21 -8.04 -18.87
C GLY A 562 27.52 -7.72 -19.62
N ARG A 563 27.52 -7.65 -20.96
CA ARG A 563 28.73 -7.42 -21.77
C ARG A 563 28.62 -6.13 -22.60
N PRO A 564 29.65 -5.25 -22.60
CA PRO A 564 29.66 -4.07 -23.46
C PRO A 564 29.73 -4.46 -24.94
N ILE A 565 28.64 -4.22 -25.68
CA ILE A 565 28.51 -4.52 -27.11
C ILE A 565 28.82 -3.32 -28.00
N TRP A 566 28.69 -2.10 -27.47
CA TRP A 566 28.89 -0.86 -28.23
C TRP A 566 29.28 0.31 -27.33
N VAL A 567 30.17 1.18 -27.82
CA VAL A 567 30.69 2.35 -27.10
C VAL A 567 30.96 3.49 -28.10
N ASP A 568 30.46 4.70 -27.84
CA ASP A 568 30.89 5.92 -28.52
C ASP A 568 31.99 6.59 -27.68
N THR A 569 33.23 6.58 -28.19
CA THR A 569 34.40 7.08 -27.44
C THR A 569 34.30 8.55 -27.08
N ASP A 570 33.76 9.40 -27.97
CA ASP A 570 33.69 10.85 -27.74
C ASP A 570 32.59 11.16 -26.72
N ALA A 571 31.42 10.55 -26.88
CA ALA A 571 30.31 10.70 -25.92
C ALA A 571 30.67 10.09 -24.55
N MET A 572 31.37 8.94 -24.53
CA MET A 572 31.86 8.32 -23.30
C MET A 572 32.84 9.23 -22.58
N ALA A 573 33.82 9.83 -23.29
CA ALA A 573 34.80 10.73 -22.69
C ALA A 573 34.13 11.95 -22.03
N ALA A 574 33.11 12.52 -22.69
CA ALA A 574 32.30 13.58 -22.11
C ALA A 574 31.52 13.10 -20.87
N ALA A 575 30.85 11.95 -20.96
CA ALA A 575 30.03 11.39 -19.89
C ALA A 575 30.86 11.09 -18.62
N VAL A 576 32.04 10.48 -18.75
CA VAL A 576 32.89 10.13 -17.60
C VAL A 576 33.68 11.30 -17.01
N SER A 577 33.54 12.51 -17.56
CA SER A 577 33.98 13.73 -16.87
C SER A 577 33.18 13.99 -15.60
N GLU A 578 31.96 13.46 -15.53
CA GLU A 578 31.12 13.47 -14.34
C GLU A 578 31.51 12.29 -13.41
N PRO A 579 31.82 12.54 -12.12
CA PRO A 579 32.32 11.50 -11.21
C PRO A 579 31.39 10.31 -10.95
N HIS A 580 30.08 10.53 -10.84
CA HIS A 580 29.08 9.47 -10.66
C HIS A 580 29.02 8.54 -11.88
N THR A 581 29.01 9.14 -13.06
CA THR A 581 29.01 8.44 -14.34
C THR A 581 30.28 7.62 -14.51
N ARG A 582 31.44 8.18 -14.18
CA ARG A 582 32.72 7.46 -14.19
C ARG A 582 32.69 6.26 -13.24
N ALA A 583 32.26 6.44 -11.99
CA ALA A 583 32.18 5.37 -11.02
C ALA A 583 31.22 4.25 -11.45
N ALA A 584 30.05 4.61 -12.00
CA ALA A 584 29.09 3.66 -12.51
C ALA A 584 29.63 2.87 -13.70
N VAL A 585 30.22 3.54 -14.71
CA VAL A 585 30.79 2.89 -15.90
C VAL A 585 31.88 1.91 -15.52
N LEU A 586 32.80 2.30 -14.61
CA LEU A 586 33.85 1.41 -14.10
C LEU A 586 33.28 0.20 -13.35
N ALA A 587 32.15 0.36 -12.66
CA ALA A 587 31.49 -0.74 -11.97
C ALA A 587 30.79 -1.70 -12.94
N VAL A 588 29.99 -1.18 -13.87
CA VAL A 588 29.14 -2.01 -14.75
C VAL A 588 29.86 -2.59 -15.96
N ALA A 589 30.96 -1.96 -16.40
CA ALA A 589 31.73 -2.36 -17.56
C ALA A 589 33.24 -2.19 -17.30
N PRO A 590 33.84 -3.05 -16.44
CA PRO A 590 35.27 -2.97 -16.14
C PRO A 590 36.13 -3.05 -17.40
N GLY A 591 37.12 -2.16 -17.52
CA GLY A 591 38.03 -2.09 -18.67
C GLY A 591 37.46 -1.46 -19.94
N VAL A 592 36.21 -0.97 -19.93
CA VAL A 592 35.62 -0.31 -21.11
C VAL A 592 36.34 0.99 -21.48
N LEU A 593 36.92 1.67 -20.48
CA LEU A 593 37.69 2.90 -20.67
C LEU A 593 39.11 2.65 -21.20
N ASP A 594 39.61 1.40 -21.11
CA ASP A 594 40.93 1.02 -21.60
C ASP A 594 40.92 0.66 -23.10
N ARG A 595 39.72 0.56 -23.71
CA ARG A 595 39.52 0.23 -25.13
C ARG A 595 39.93 1.42 -26.02
N SER A 596 41.23 1.53 -26.22
CA SER A 596 41.86 2.47 -27.15
C SER A 596 41.89 1.86 -28.55
N GLY A 597 41.24 2.47 -29.55
CA GLY A 597 41.50 2.17 -30.97
C GLY A 597 40.52 1.24 -31.72
N SER A 598 39.32 0.97 -31.18
CA SER A 598 38.25 0.37 -31.99
C SER A 598 37.73 1.35 -33.07
N PRO A 599 37.19 0.88 -34.20
CA PRO A 599 36.59 1.75 -35.21
C PRO A 599 35.51 2.64 -34.56
N ARG A 600 35.52 3.94 -34.84
CA ARG A 600 34.51 4.88 -34.32
C ARG A 600 33.15 4.47 -34.89
N PRO A 601 32.22 3.95 -34.07
CA PRO A 601 30.90 3.65 -34.59
C PRO A 601 30.17 4.96 -34.94
N ALA A 602 29.19 4.87 -35.84
CA ALA A 602 28.30 5.99 -36.10
C ALA A 602 27.60 6.42 -34.80
N GLN A 603 27.36 7.73 -34.65
CA GLN A 603 26.59 8.26 -33.53
C GLN A 603 25.21 7.60 -33.52
N GLN A 604 24.79 7.15 -32.35
CA GLN A 604 23.45 6.59 -32.14
C GLN A 604 22.73 7.44 -31.09
N TYR A 605 21.43 7.59 -31.29
CA TYR A 605 20.54 8.24 -30.35
C TYR A 605 19.48 7.24 -29.88
N VAL A 606 18.84 7.53 -28.74
CA VAL A 606 17.73 6.69 -28.24
C VAL A 606 16.62 6.54 -29.30
N PHE A 607 16.33 7.61 -30.05
CA PHE A 607 15.34 7.63 -31.14
C PHE A 607 15.68 6.72 -32.33
N ASP A 608 16.93 6.26 -32.43
CA ASP A 608 17.34 5.32 -33.48
C ASP A 608 17.15 3.87 -33.03
N LEU A 609 17.06 3.61 -31.72
CA LEU A 609 16.85 2.28 -31.14
C LEU A 609 15.39 2.01 -30.77
N LEU A 610 14.60 3.05 -30.50
CA LEU A 610 13.18 2.92 -30.19
C LEU A 610 12.33 3.73 -31.18
N PRO A 611 11.28 3.13 -31.77
CA PRO A 611 10.37 3.89 -32.59
C PRO A 611 9.58 4.89 -31.72
N PRO A 612 9.10 6.02 -32.28
CA PRO A 612 8.47 7.09 -31.49
C PRO A 612 7.26 6.64 -30.66
N ASP A 613 6.51 5.65 -31.13
CA ASP A 613 5.36 5.07 -30.43
C ASP A 613 5.74 4.20 -29.22
N ARG A 614 7.02 3.87 -29.05
CA ARG A 614 7.55 3.17 -27.87
C ARG A 614 8.14 4.11 -26.83
N ILE A 615 8.32 5.39 -27.15
CA ILE A 615 8.78 6.39 -26.19
C ILE A 615 7.57 6.96 -25.45
N ARG A 616 7.27 6.39 -24.27
CA ARG A 616 6.09 6.71 -23.45
C ARG A 616 6.44 7.41 -22.15
N THR A 617 7.49 8.22 -22.16
CA THR A 617 7.96 8.98 -21.00
C THR A 617 7.00 10.11 -20.65
N LEU A 618 6.86 10.38 -19.35
CA LEU A 618 6.17 11.53 -18.78
C LEU A 618 7.13 12.70 -18.56
N GLY A 619 8.37 12.39 -18.18
CA GLY A 619 9.37 13.39 -17.86
C GLY A 619 10.02 13.99 -19.09
N SER A 620 10.70 15.12 -18.88
CA SER A 620 11.46 15.80 -19.92
C SER A 620 12.86 15.19 -20.07
N TRP A 621 13.27 14.92 -21.31
CA TRP A 621 14.63 14.55 -21.72
C TRP A 621 14.75 14.64 -23.24
N GLY A 622 15.97 14.80 -23.75
CA GLY A 622 16.23 14.99 -25.18
C GLY A 622 15.70 16.34 -25.71
N ARG A 623 16.43 16.98 -26.62
CA ARG A 623 15.83 17.94 -27.54
C ARG A 623 15.25 17.16 -28.72
N GLU A 624 14.14 17.63 -29.31
CA GLU A 624 13.66 17.10 -30.60
C GLU A 624 14.86 16.94 -31.54
N ARG A 625 14.94 15.78 -32.22
CA ARG A 625 16.06 15.32 -33.07
C ARG A 625 16.87 16.52 -33.62
N PRO A 626 18.19 16.63 -33.33
CA PRO A 626 19.02 17.58 -34.07
C PRO A 626 18.81 17.30 -35.56
N ALA A 627 18.33 18.30 -36.29
CA ALA A 627 18.01 18.21 -37.71
C ALA A 627 19.24 17.82 -38.56
#